data_AF-A0A3C2DEP6-F1
#
_entry.id   AF-A0A3C2DEP6-F1
#
_cell.length_a   1.000
_cell.length_b   1.000
_cell.length_c   1.000
_cell.angle_alpha   90.00
_cell.angle_beta   90.00
_cell.angle_gamma   90.00
#
_symmetry.space_group_name_H-M   'P 1'
#
loop_
_entity.id
_entity.type
_entity.pdbx_description
1 polymer ?
#
loop_
_entity_poly.entity_id
_entity_poly.type
_entity_poly.pdbx_seq_one_letter_code
_entity_poly.pdbx_strand_id
1 'polypeptide(L)' 'IVEATTNFADPSALAKVSRGLGEAMPGIELGSLETRLADRGW' A
#
# COMPACT_ATOMS: atom_id res chain seq x y z
N ILE A 1 6.67 -4.65 -6.42
CA ILE A 1 6.24 -5.18 -5.10
C ILE A 1 7.24 -6.21 -4.57
N VAL A 2 7.50 -7.32 -5.28
CA VAL A 2 8.43 -8.38 -4.82
C VAL A 2 9.77 -7.85 -4.29
N GLU A 3 10.49 -7.05 -5.08
CA GLU A 3 11.79 -6.49 -4.67
C GLU A 3 11.68 -5.51 -3.48
N ALA A 4 10.58 -4.75 -3.40
CA ALA A 4 10.31 -3.84 -2.28
C ALA A 4 10.03 -4.62 -0.99
N THR A 5 9.32 -5.75 -1.07
CA THR A 5 9.04 -6.62 0.08
C THR A 5 10.32 -7.29 0.58
N THR A 6 11.18 -7.77 -0.33
CA THR A 6 12.46 -8.38 0.04
C THR A 6 13.39 -7.39 0.75
N ASN A 7 13.39 -6.12 0.34
CA ASN A 7 14.31 -5.09 0.82
C ASN A 7 13.61 -4.01 1.66
N PHE A 8 12.58 -4.38 2.42
CA PHE A 8 11.71 -3.41 3.11
C PHE A 8 12.43 -2.47 4.10
N ALA A 9 13.64 -2.84 4.55
CA ALA A 9 14.46 -2.07 5.48
C ALA A 9 15.54 -1.20 4.82
N ASP A 10 15.70 -1.26 3.49
CA ASP A 10 16.68 -0.44 2.75
C ASP A 10 15.97 0.73 2.03
N PRO A 11 16.09 1.97 2.54
CA PRO A 11 15.45 3.14 1.92
C PRO A 11 15.92 3.44 0.50
N SER A 12 17.19 3.12 0.18
CA SER A 12 17.78 3.38 -1.13
C SER A 12 17.18 2.43 -2.18
N ALA A 13 17.08 1.15 -1.84
CA ALA A 13 16.43 0.15 -2.69
C ALA A 13 14.96 0.52 -2.95
N LEU A 14 14.21 0.91 -1.92
CA LEU A 14 12.81 1.34 -2.04
C LEU A 14 12.67 2.54 -2.99
N ALA A 15 13.49 3.57 -2.83
CA ALA A 15 13.46 4.75 -3.68
C ALA A 15 13.79 4.46 -5.16
N LYS A 16 14.58 3.41 -5.43
CA LYS A 16 14.90 2.96 -6.79
C LYS A 16 13.72 2.23 -7.42
N VAL A 17 13.15 1.25 -6.72
CA VAL A 17 12.07 0.40 -7.26
C VAL A 17 10.73 1.11 -7.40
N SER A 18 10.52 2.23 -6.70
CA SER A 18 9.30 3.03 -6.80
C SER A 18 9.27 3.99 -8.00
N ARG A 19 10.36 4.12 -8.78
CA ARG A 19 10.43 5.04 -9.93
C ARG A 19 9.72 4.46 -11.16
N GLY A 20 8.97 5.31 -11.86
CA GLY A 20 8.39 4.97 -13.16
C GLY A 20 7.25 3.95 -13.13
N LEU A 21 6.67 3.66 -11.96
CA LEU A 21 5.56 2.71 -11.82
C LEU A 21 4.22 3.23 -12.36
N GLY A 22 4.13 4.53 -12.67
CA GLY A 22 2.88 5.19 -13.05
C GLY A 22 2.04 5.59 -11.84
N GLU A 23 0.81 6.02 -12.10
CA GLU A 23 -0.14 6.40 -11.06
C GLU A 23 -0.68 5.17 -10.33
N ALA A 24 -0.82 5.29 -9.01
CA ALA A 24 -1.46 4.25 -8.21
C ALA A 24 -2.97 4.19 -8.52
N MET A 25 -3.56 3.01 -8.33
CA MET A 25 -5.02 2.88 -8.37
C MET A 25 -5.64 3.73 -7.25
N PRO A 26 -6.67 4.55 -7.54
CA PRO A 26 -7.33 5.35 -6.51
C PRO A 26 -8.03 4.45 -5.49
N GLY A 27 -7.87 4.80 -4.21
CA GLY A 27 -8.57 4.14 -3.11
C GLY A 27 -10.02 4.60 -3.00
N ILE A 28 -10.83 3.81 -2.29
CA ILE A 28 -12.20 4.19 -1.89
C ILE A 28 -12.14 4.65 -0.43
N GLU A 29 -12.72 5.82 -0.14
CA GLU A 29 -12.72 6.37 1.21
C GLU A 29 -13.54 5.52 2.18
N LEU A 30 -13.01 5.31 3.39
CA LEU A 30 -13.62 4.44 4.39
C LEU A 30 -15.06 4.83 4.74
N GLY A 31 -15.35 6.14 4.75
CA GLY A 31 -16.69 6.68 5.00
C GLY A 31 -17.73 6.26 3.95
N SER A 32 -17.28 5.98 2.72
CA SER A 32 -18.13 5.58 1.59
C SER A 32 -18.28 4.06 1.40
N LEU A 33 -17.55 3.25 2.19
CA LEU A 33 -17.65 1.80 2.14
C LEU A 33 -18.98 1.30 2.73
N GLU A 34 -19.76 0.57 1.92
CA GLU A 34 -20.97 -0.15 2.39
C GLU A 34 -20.62 -1.41 3.20
N THR A 35 -19.60 -2.15 2.74
CA THR A 35 -19.14 -3.39 3.37
C THR A 35 -17.83 -3.13 4.08
N ARG A 36 -17.80 -3.31 5.40
CA ARG A 36 -16.58 -3.21 6.21
C ARG A 36 -16.26 -4.56 6.85
N LEU A 37 -14.97 -4.78 7.16
CA LEU A 37 -14.59 -5.87 8.04
C LEU A 37 -15.22 -5.64 9.42
N ALA A 38 -15.44 -6.72 10.17
CA ALA A 38 -16.02 -6.62 11.50
C ALA A 38 -15.14 -5.74 12.41
N ASP A 39 -15.77 -4.83 13.16
CA ASP A 39 -15.09 -4.09 14.21
C ASP A 39 -14.62 -5.08 15.27
N ARG A 40 -13.32 -5.06 15.55
CA ARG A 40 -12.73 -5.83 16.64
C ARG A 40 -12.99 -5.06 17.93
N GLY A 41 -13.87 -5.59 18.77
CA GLY A 41 -14.15 -5.12 20.12
C GLY A 41 -13.08 -5.56 21.13
N TRP A 42 -13.02 -4.83 22.25
CA TRP A 42 -12.09 -5.00 23.37
C TRP A 42 -11.97 -6.43 23.90
#